data_AF-A0A0E3SBZ2-F1
#
_entry.id   AF-A0A0E3SBZ2-F1
#
_cell.length_a   1.000
_cell.length_b   1.000
_cell.length_c   1.000
_cell.angle_alpha   90.00
_cell.angle_beta   90.00
_cell.angle_gamma   90.00
#
_symmetry.space_group_name_H-M   'P 1'
#
loop_
_entity.id
_entity.type
_entity.pdbx_description
1 polymer ?
#
loop_
_entity_poly.entity_id
_entity_poly.type
_entity_poly.pdbx_seq_one_letter_code
_entity_poly.pdbx_strand_id
1 'polypeptide(L)' 'MHSADGVIFATPVYGMNVSALMKTFIDRFSYIFHRPRFFDKKALLLSTTGVPGLKEVLDYLKLVAGVWGFEISSRSV' A
#
# COMPACT_ATOMS: atom_id res chain seq x y z
N MET A 1 6.08 -7.23 9.17
CA MET A 1 6.24 -5.75 9.14
C MET A 1 6.75 -5.18 10.47
N HIS A 2 6.47 -5.76 11.64
CA HIS A 2 6.92 -5.20 12.93
C HIS A 2 8.44 -5.02 13.08
N SER A 3 9.24 -5.95 12.57
CA SER A 3 10.71 -5.89 12.63
C SER A 3 11.34 -5.00 11.55
N ALA A 4 10.55 -4.31 10.73
CA ALA A 4 11.06 -3.41 9.69
C ALA A 4 11.15 -1.98 10.21
N ASP A 5 12.19 -1.25 9.80
CA ASP A 5 12.33 0.20 10.05
C ASP A 5 11.44 1.03 9.10
N GLY A 6 11.13 0.47 7.93
CA GLY A 6 10.21 1.02 6.94
C GLY A 6 9.71 -0.05 5.98
N VAL A 7 8.63 0.25 5.25
CA VAL A 7 8.02 -0.71 4.30
C VAL A 7 7.81 -0.07 2.94
N ILE A 8 8.17 -0.78 1.87
CA ILE A 8 7.83 -0.38 0.50
C ILE A 8 6.67 -1.25 0.03
N PHE A 9 5.53 -0.64 -0.27
CA PHE A 9 4.41 -1.33 -0.92
C PHE A 9 4.51 -1.11 -2.43
N ALA A 10 4.76 -2.19 -3.16
CA ALA A 10 4.94 -2.16 -4.61
C ALA A 10 3.96 -3.11 -5.33
N THR A 11 3.27 -2.61 -6.35
CA THR A 11 2.39 -3.40 -7.22
C THR A 11 2.27 -2.74 -8.59
N PRO A 12 2.16 -3.50 -9.69
CA PRO A 12 1.73 -2.90 -10.95
C PRO A 12 0.26 -2.47 -10.87
N VAL A 13 -0.11 -1.52 -11.71
CA VAL A 13 -1.52 -1.27 -12.07
C VAL A 13 -1.99 -2.43 -12.94
N TYR A 14 -2.99 -3.15 -12.45
CA TYR A 14 -3.62 -4.26 -13.16
C TYR A 14 -5.13 -4.06 -13.16
N GLY A 15 -5.72 -3.85 -14.35
CA GLY A 15 -7.15 -3.59 -14.47
C GLY A 15 -7.61 -2.36 -13.68
N MET A 16 -6.82 -1.27 -13.69
CA MET A 16 -7.09 -0.04 -12.92
C MET A 16 -7.10 -0.22 -11.39
N ASN A 17 -6.47 -1.29 -10.90
CA ASN A 17 -6.37 -1.57 -9.47
C ASN A 17 -5.00 -2.20 -9.15
N VAL A 18 -4.76 -2.51 -7.87
CA VAL A 18 -3.61 -3.31 -7.46
C VAL A 18 -3.66 -4.71 -8.09
N SER A 19 -2.51 -5.36 -8.22
CA SER A 19 -2.45 -6.76 -8.66
C SER A 19 -3.24 -7.69 -7.73
N ALA A 20 -3.71 -8.82 -8.26
CA ALA A 20 -4.40 -9.83 -7.47
C ALA A 20 -3.57 -10.32 -6.26
N LEU A 21 -2.24 -10.39 -6.41
CA LEU A 21 -1.32 -10.72 -5.33
C LEU A 21 -1.34 -9.68 -4.22
N MET A 22 -1.25 -8.39 -4.58
CA MET A 22 -1.33 -7.31 -3.60
C MET A 22 -2.70 -7.26 -2.93
N LYS A 23 -3.79 -7.45 -3.68
CA LYS A 23 -5.13 -7.53 -3.09
C LYS A 23 -5.27 -8.68 -2.10
N THR A 24 -4.75 -9.86 -2.45
CA THR A 24 -4.74 -11.02 -1.54
C THR A 24 -3.92 -10.74 -0.28
N PHE A 25 -2.74 -10.14 -0.41
CA PHE A 25 -1.95 -9.70 0.73
C PHE A 25 -2.76 -8.77 1.63
N ILE A 26 -3.37 -7.71 1.08
CA ILE A 26 -4.23 -6.77 1.83
C ILE A 26 -5.36 -7.52 2.55
N ASP A 27 -6.05 -8.44 1.86
CA ASP A 27 -7.14 -9.23 2.43
C ASP A 27 -6.70 -10.14 3.58
N ARG A 28 -5.46 -10.64 3.54
CA ARG A 28 -4.89 -11.41 4.65
C ARG A 28 -4.55 -10.56 5.87
N PHE A 29 -4.34 -9.26 5.68
CA PHE A 29 -4.06 -8.30 6.74
C PHE A 29 -5.26 -7.41 7.08
N SER A 30 -6.47 -7.70 6.57
CA SER A 30 -7.67 -6.89 6.82
C SER A 30 -8.03 -6.71 8.30
N TYR A 31 -7.62 -7.64 9.17
CA TYR A 31 -7.83 -7.48 10.61
C TYR A 31 -7.12 -6.24 11.19
N ILE A 32 -6.11 -5.69 10.51
CA ILE A 32 -5.39 -4.48 10.91
C ILE A 32 -6.23 -3.21 10.66
N PHE A 33 -7.20 -3.23 9.73
CA PHE A 33 -8.05 -2.05 9.45
C PHE A 33 -8.77 -1.52 10.69
N HIS A 34 -9.13 -2.40 11.62
CA HIS A 34 -9.81 -2.04 12.87
C HIS A 34 -8.85 -1.92 14.06
N ARG A 35 -7.62 -2.41 13.92
CA ARG A 35 -6.57 -2.37 14.96
C ARG A 35 -5.24 -2.00 14.31
N PRO A 36 -5.03 -0.73 13.95
CA PRO A 36 -3.81 -0.27 13.29
C PRO A 36 -2.59 -0.52 14.19
N ARG A 37 -1.42 -0.82 13.59
CA ARG A 37 -0.25 -1.33 14.35
C ARG A 37 1.10 -0.74 13.97
N PHE A 38 1.16 0.23 13.06
CA PHE A 38 2.43 0.70 12.46
C PHE A 38 2.63 2.21 12.57
N PHE A 39 2.09 2.84 13.62
CA PHE A 39 2.14 4.29 13.86
C PHE A 39 3.57 4.88 13.97
N ASP A 40 4.54 4.04 14.30
CA ASP A 40 5.96 4.37 14.41
C ASP A 40 6.75 4.15 13.11
N LYS A 41 6.09 3.72 12.02
CA LYS A 41 6.77 3.26 10.80
C LYS A 41 6.40 4.10 9.58
N LYS A 42 7.39 4.30 8.72
CA LYS A 42 7.21 4.96 7.42
C LYS A 42 6.95 3.96 6.30
N ALA A 43 6.17 4.38 5.32
CA ALA A 43 5.95 3.62 4.09
C ALA A 43 6.17 4.45 2.81
N LEU A 44 6.81 3.82 1.83
CA LEU A 44 6.91 4.30 0.44
C LEU A 44 5.92 3.50 -0.41
N LEU A 45 5.17 4.21 -1.27
CA LEU A 45 4.24 3.60 -2.21
C LEU A 45 4.83 3.67 -3.62
N LEU A 46 4.93 2.52 -4.28
CA LEU A 46 5.50 2.36 -5.61
C LEU A 46 4.51 1.63 -6.53
N SER A 47 4.30 2.14 -7.73
CA SER A 47 3.45 1.45 -8.70
C SER A 47 3.85 1.77 -10.13
N THR A 48 3.88 0.75 -10.98
CA THR A 48 4.11 0.93 -12.42
C THR A 48 2.79 0.89 -13.18
N THR A 49 2.66 1.66 -14.26
CA THR A 49 1.51 1.59 -15.17
C THR A 49 1.95 1.63 -16.62
N GLY A 50 1.15 1.05 -17.51
CA GLY A 50 1.30 1.24 -18.95
C GLY A 50 0.66 2.54 -19.43
N VAL A 51 -0.59 2.82 -19.05
CA VAL A 51 -1.34 4.01 -19.51
C VAL A 51 -2.18 4.61 -18.36
N PRO A 52 -3.43 4.19 -18.05
CA PRO A 52 -4.21 4.79 -16.96
C PRO A 52 -4.04 4.06 -15.62
N GLY A 53 -4.54 4.66 -14.52
CA GLY A 53 -4.77 3.94 -13.25
C GLY A 53 -3.71 4.11 -12.16
N LEU A 54 -2.62 4.83 -12.45
CA LEU A 54 -1.52 5.00 -11.50
C LEU A 54 -1.94 5.77 -10.25
N LYS A 55 -2.66 6.88 -10.43
CA LYS A 55 -3.09 7.72 -9.31
C LYS A 55 -4.06 6.97 -8.41
N GLU A 56 -5.01 6.27 -9.02
CA GLU A 56 -6.04 5.46 -8.34
C GLU A 56 -5.41 4.37 -7.48
N VAL A 57 -4.40 3.67 -8.02
CA VAL A 57 -3.68 2.63 -7.28
C VAL A 57 -2.84 3.22 -6.13
N LEU A 58 -2.12 4.32 -6.36
CA LEU A 58 -1.34 4.99 -5.31
C LEU A 58 -2.24 5.60 -4.22
N ASP A 59 -3.44 6.05 -4.57
CA ASP A 59 -4.45 6.52 -3.63
C ASP A 59 -5.05 5.37 -2.82
N TYR A 60 -5.35 4.24 -3.46
CA TYR A 60 -5.80 3.03 -2.76
C TYR A 60 -4.73 2.50 -1.79
N LEU A 61 -3.47 2.42 -2.21
CA LEU A 61 -2.37 2.00 -1.32
C LEU A 61 -2.17 2.97 -0.15
N LYS A 62 -2.29 4.29 -0.39
CA LYS A 62 -2.22 5.29 0.70
C LYS A 62 -3.34 5.11 1.71
N LEU A 63 -4.56 4.85 1.24
CA LEU A 63 -5.68 4.55 2.12
C LEU A 63 -5.37 3.31 2.97
N VAL A 64 -4.96 2.20 2.34
CA VAL A 64 -4.70 0.94 3.05
C VAL A 64 -3.57 1.08 4.07
N ALA A 65 -2.40 1.54 3.63
CA ALA A 65 -1.24 1.69 4.50
C ALA A 65 -1.47 2.74 5.61
N GLY A 66 -2.15 3.85 5.27
CA GLY A 66 -2.51 4.87 6.24
C GLY A 66 -3.46 4.35 7.32
N VAL A 67 -4.50 3.59 6.94
CA VAL A 67 -5.41 2.96 7.92
C VAL A 67 -4.67 1.92 8.77
N TRP A 68 -3.65 1.23 8.23
CA TRP A 68 -2.81 0.34 9.03
C TRP A 68 -1.86 1.06 10.00
N GLY A 69 -1.75 2.38 9.88
CA GLY A 69 -1.01 3.26 10.79
C GLY A 69 0.29 3.83 10.22
N PHE A 70 0.68 3.50 8.99
CA PHE A 70 1.93 4.02 8.42
C PHE A 70 1.88 5.51 8.11
N GLU A 71 2.99 6.21 8.37
CA GLU A 71 3.24 7.53 7.78
C GLU A 71 3.72 7.36 6.32
N ILE A 72 3.03 7.95 5.35
CA ILE A 72 3.44 7.85 3.94
C ILE A 72 4.51 8.90 3.63
N SER A 73 5.75 8.47 3.42
CA SER A 73 6.90 9.36 3.17
C SER A 73 6.98 9.86 1.74
N SER A 74 6.55 9.06 0.77
CA SER A 74 6.69 9.35 -0.65
C SER A 74 5.82 8.46 -1.52
N ARG A 75 5.61 8.89 -2.77
CA ARG A 75 4.90 8.17 -3.83
C ARG A 75 5.74 8.23 -5.10
N SER A 76 5.98 7.08 -5.73
CA SER A 76 6.87 6.96 -6.90
C SER A 76 6.25 6.06 -7.96
N VAL A 77 6.68 6.29 -9.21
CA VAL A 77 6.29 5.54 -10.41
C VAL A 77 7.33 4.45 -10.70
#